data_AF-A0A2W5PS75-F1
#
_entry.id   AF-A0A2W5PS75-F1
#
_cell.length_a   1.000
_cell.length_b   1.000
_cell.length_c   1.000
_cell.angle_alpha   90.00
_cell.angle_beta   90.00
_cell.angle_gamma   90.00
#
_symmetry.space_group_name_H-M   'P 1'
#
loop_
_entity.id
_entity.type
_entity.pdbx_description
1 polymer ?
#
loop_
_entity_poly.entity_id
_entity_poly.type
_entity_poly.pdbx_seq_one_letter_code
_entity_poly.pdbx_strand_id
1 'polypeptide(L)'
;MMKYVFLILIALLLPASAKAQTYVTKDQANQYFQSCVTNSAQTENRFSKNSQQAFCACTAARLTQFFSIEDMQTMTNPNAPGQRQALNKMIVDIYAPCMDAPTREYHFGQCMANPQVAALTPNPQQLCQCAADAIGRYMQTNGPMLFQDILSKNPTIVDPMDALYSDPQFQQFANTQLMQCVKR
;
A
#
# COMPACT_ATOMS: atom_id res chain seq x y z
N MET A 1 -7.44 63.30 9.45
CA MET A 1 -7.41 62.41 8.26
C MET A 1 -6.12 61.59 8.20
N MET A 2 -5.78 60.82 9.24
CA MET A 2 -4.47 60.13 9.32
C MET A 2 -4.55 58.83 10.14
N LYS A 3 -5.67 58.10 10.07
CA LYS A 3 -5.89 56.82 10.79
C LYS A 3 -6.18 55.63 9.88
N TYR A 4 -6.39 55.83 8.58
CA TYR A 4 -6.73 54.76 7.63
C TYR A 4 -5.58 54.30 6.74
N VAL A 5 -4.42 54.95 6.80
CA VAL A 5 -3.25 54.62 5.95
C VAL A 5 -2.52 53.37 6.44
N PHE A 6 -2.64 53.01 7.72
CA PHE A 6 -1.92 51.85 8.29
C PHE A 6 -2.57 50.48 8.01
N LEU A 7 -3.84 50.43 7.60
CA LEU A 7 -4.55 49.17 7.35
C LEU A 7 -4.39 48.64 5.91
N ILE A 8 -3.91 49.45 4.97
CA ILE A 8 -3.70 49.04 3.57
C ILE A 8 -2.32 48.40 3.36
N LEU A 9 -1.33 48.66 4.24
CA LEU A 9 0.04 48.14 4.08
C LEU A 9 0.24 46.69 4.56
N ILE A 10 -0.69 46.11 5.34
CA ILE A 10 -0.55 44.75 5.87
C ILE A 10 -1.06 43.68 4.87
N ALA A 11 -1.86 44.07 3.88
CA ALA A 11 -2.41 43.14 2.88
C ALA A 11 -1.43 42.73 1.76
N LEU A 12 -0.25 43.37 1.66
CA LEU A 12 0.74 43.14 0.60
C LEU A 12 1.90 42.20 0.99
N LEU A 13 1.90 41.65 2.21
CA LEU A 13 2.98 40.78 2.70
C LEU A 13 2.59 39.29 2.79
N LEU A 14 1.51 38.88 2.12
CA LEU A 14 1.20 37.46 1.96
C LEU A 14 1.88 36.95 0.68
N PRO A 15 2.96 36.15 0.76
CA PRO A 15 3.45 35.43 -0.40
C PRO A 15 2.36 34.43 -0.83
N ALA A 16 1.56 34.82 -1.83
CA ALA A 16 0.65 33.94 -2.52
C ALA A 16 1.47 33.01 -3.42
N SER A 17 2.05 31.97 -2.83
CA SER A 17 2.61 30.84 -3.57
C SER A 17 1.95 29.56 -3.09
N ALA A 18 0.61 29.54 -3.13
CA ALA A 18 -0.12 28.29 -3.15
C ALA A 18 0.15 27.63 -4.51
N LYS A 19 1.21 26.82 -4.60
CA LYS A 19 1.40 25.94 -5.76
C LYS A 19 0.28 24.90 -5.71
N ALA A 20 -0.62 24.96 -6.69
CA ALA A 20 -1.62 23.91 -6.87
C ALA A 20 -0.90 22.58 -7.10
N GLN A 21 -1.24 21.55 -6.33
CA GLN A 21 -0.70 20.21 -6.53
C GLN A 21 -1.14 19.66 -7.87
N THR A 22 -0.18 19.16 -8.65
CA THR A 22 -0.47 18.55 -9.96
C THR A 22 -0.60 17.05 -9.78
N TYR A 23 -1.80 16.50 -9.93
CA TYR A 23 -2.03 15.06 -9.81
C TYR A 23 -1.49 14.27 -11.00
N VAL A 24 -1.15 13.00 -10.75
CA VAL A 24 -0.68 12.07 -11.78
C VAL A 24 -1.76 11.86 -12.86
N THR A 25 -1.37 11.99 -14.13
CA THR A 25 -2.27 11.79 -15.26
C THR A 25 -2.46 10.31 -15.59
N LYS A 26 -3.48 9.99 -16.39
CA LYS A 26 -3.70 8.62 -16.89
C LYS A 26 -2.52 8.10 -17.70
N ASP A 27 -1.89 8.93 -18.52
CA ASP A 27 -0.74 8.52 -19.34
C ASP A 27 0.47 8.17 -18.45
N GLN A 28 0.72 8.96 -17.42
CA GLN A 28 1.78 8.67 -16.44
C GLN A 28 1.47 7.40 -15.63
N ALA A 29 0.21 7.20 -15.22
CA ALA A 29 -0.21 5.97 -14.56
C ALA A 29 -0.04 4.74 -15.47
N ASN A 30 -0.34 4.86 -16.77
CA ASN A 30 -0.12 3.79 -17.74
C ASN A 30 1.37 3.47 -17.91
N GLN A 31 2.23 4.49 -17.96
CA GLN A 31 3.69 4.29 -17.99
C GLN A 31 4.21 3.62 -16.72
N TYR A 32 3.69 4.03 -15.55
CA TYR A 32 3.97 3.39 -14.28
C TYR A 32 3.54 1.92 -14.30
N PHE A 33 2.33 1.60 -14.78
CA PHE A 33 1.85 0.22 -14.88
C PHE A 33 2.80 -0.66 -15.68
N GLN A 34 3.20 -0.23 -16.88
CA GLN A 34 4.12 -0.99 -17.75
C GLN A 34 5.47 -1.24 -17.06
N SER A 35 6.00 -0.22 -16.40
CA SER A 35 7.26 -0.30 -15.66
C SER A 35 7.14 -1.22 -14.45
N CYS A 36 6.04 -1.11 -13.71
CA CYS A 36 5.75 -1.94 -12.53
C CYS A 36 5.67 -3.42 -12.91
N VAL A 37 4.92 -3.78 -13.94
CA VAL A 37 4.80 -5.18 -14.40
C VAL A 37 6.15 -5.72 -14.84
N THR A 38 6.91 -4.93 -15.62
CA THR A 38 8.23 -5.33 -16.11
C THR A 38 9.23 -5.54 -14.97
N ASN A 39 9.30 -4.59 -14.03
CA ASN A 39 10.24 -4.64 -12.92
C ASN A 39 9.85 -5.73 -11.91
N SER A 40 8.57 -5.83 -11.55
CA SER A 40 8.09 -6.85 -10.60
C SER A 40 8.36 -8.26 -11.10
N ALA A 41 8.25 -8.49 -12.41
CA ALA A 41 8.58 -9.78 -13.02
C ALA A 41 10.08 -10.16 -12.89
N GLN A 42 10.95 -9.20 -12.59
CA GLN A 42 12.39 -9.39 -12.42
C GLN A 42 12.81 -9.42 -10.94
N THR A 43 12.14 -8.63 -10.09
CA THR A 43 12.59 -8.37 -8.71
C THR A 43 11.70 -8.98 -7.64
N GLU A 44 10.45 -9.30 -7.96
CA GLU A 44 9.48 -9.83 -7.01
C GLU A 44 9.19 -11.30 -7.31
N ASN A 45 9.61 -12.18 -6.40
CA ASN A 45 9.44 -13.62 -6.54
C ASN A 45 8.43 -14.20 -5.53
N ARG A 46 7.88 -13.36 -4.63
CA ARG A 46 6.91 -13.80 -3.59
C ARG A 46 5.51 -14.04 -4.15
N PHE A 47 5.18 -13.45 -5.31
CA PHE A 47 3.84 -13.52 -5.91
C PHE A 47 3.90 -13.86 -7.39
N SER A 48 2.87 -14.53 -7.92
CA SER A 48 2.76 -14.82 -9.35
C SER A 48 2.69 -13.55 -10.21
N LYS A 49 2.98 -13.71 -11.50
CA LYS A 49 2.82 -12.67 -12.52
C LYS A 49 1.40 -12.08 -12.54
N ASN A 50 0.37 -12.91 -12.28
CA ASN A 50 -1.02 -12.45 -12.27
C ASN A 50 -1.28 -11.51 -11.07
N SER A 51 -0.79 -11.88 -9.87
CA SER A 51 -0.92 -11.00 -8.70
C SER A 51 -0.08 -9.75 -8.81
N GLN A 52 1.12 -9.83 -9.40
CA GLN A 52 1.93 -8.67 -9.73
C GLN A 52 1.18 -7.73 -10.68
N GLN A 53 0.58 -8.26 -11.75
CA GLN A 53 -0.20 -7.46 -12.69
C GLN A 53 -1.42 -6.82 -12.04
N ALA A 54 -2.15 -7.54 -11.19
CA ALA A 54 -3.29 -6.99 -10.44
C ALA A 54 -2.86 -5.87 -9.49
N PHE A 55 -1.75 -6.07 -8.76
CA PHE A 55 -1.15 -5.06 -7.90
C PHE A 55 -0.73 -3.82 -8.69
N CYS A 56 0.01 -3.99 -9.79
CA CYS A 56 0.45 -2.89 -10.65
C CYS A 56 -0.73 -2.11 -11.25
N ALA A 57 -1.79 -2.79 -11.68
CA ALA A 57 -2.98 -2.14 -12.23
C ALA A 57 -3.71 -1.31 -11.17
N CYS A 58 -3.92 -1.88 -9.97
CA CYS A 58 -4.55 -1.17 -8.87
C CYS A 58 -3.72 0.06 -8.44
N THR A 59 -2.41 -0.10 -8.28
CA THR A 59 -1.53 0.99 -7.85
C THR A 59 -1.47 2.11 -8.88
N ALA A 60 -1.41 1.79 -10.19
CA ALA A 60 -1.51 2.78 -11.26
C ALA A 60 -2.81 3.59 -11.18
N ALA A 61 -3.96 2.93 -10.96
CA ALA A 61 -5.24 3.62 -10.81
C ALA A 61 -5.23 4.56 -9.59
N ARG A 62 -4.70 4.10 -8.45
CA ARG A 62 -4.63 4.90 -7.21
C ARG A 62 -3.68 6.09 -7.32
N LEU A 63 -2.59 5.98 -8.08
CA LEU A 63 -1.68 7.10 -8.33
C LEU A 63 -2.42 8.32 -8.87
N THR A 64 -3.36 8.12 -9.80
CA THR A 64 -4.15 9.22 -10.39
C THR A 64 -5.07 9.94 -9.40
N GLN A 65 -5.37 9.29 -8.27
CA GLN A 65 -6.32 9.79 -7.28
C GLN A 65 -5.64 10.44 -6.08
N PHE A 66 -4.51 9.87 -5.64
CA PHE A 66 -3.94 10.20 -4.33
C PHE A 66 -2.51 10.71 -4.40
N PHE A 67 -1.84 10.64 -5.56
CA PHE A 67 -0.43 10.99 -5.66
C PHE A 67 -0.23 12.15 -6.64
N SER A 68 0.62 13.10 -6.25
CA SER A 68 0.99 14.24 -7.09
C SER A 68 2.35 14.05 -7.75
N ILE A 69 2.64 14.87 -8.76
CA ILE A 69 3.95 14.91 -9.40
C ILE A 69 5.01 15.41 -8.41
N GLU A 70 4.65 16.35 -7.54
CA GLU A 70 5.52 16.81 -6.47
C GLU A 70 5.83 15.67 -5.48
N ASP A 71 4.86 14.81 -5.16
CA ASP A 71 5.10 13.62 -4.35
C ASP A 71 6.08 12.65 -5.05
N MET A 72 5.92 12.41 -6.37
CA MET A 72 6.85 11.58 -7.14
C MET A 72 8.28 12.14 -7.14
N GLN A 73 8.42 13.43 -7.40
CA GLN A 73 9.72 14.11 -7.40
C GLN A 73 10.37 14.09 -6.00
N THR A 74 9.57 14.31 -4.96
CA THR A 74 10.04 14.28 -3.56
C THR A 74 10.47 12.89 -3.14
N MET A 75 9.72 11.85 -3.53
CA MET A 75 10.05 10.45 -3.21
C MET A 75 11.35 9.99 -3.87
N THR A 76 11.61 10.43 -5.10
CA THR A 76 12.78 10.00 -5.90
C THR A 76 14.07 10.76 -5.59
N ASN A 77 13.98 11.91 -4.91
CA ASN A 77 15.15 12.67 -4.48
C ASN A 77 15.53 12.33 -3.02
N PRO A 78 16.61 11.59 -2.77
CA PRO A 78 16.99 11.15 -1.42
C PRO A 78 17.32 12.32 -0.47
N ASN A 79 17.61 13.51 -1.00
CA ASN A 79 17.93 14.69 -0.21
C ASN A 79 16.73 15.64 -0.05
N ALA A 80 15.56 15.32 -0.62
CA ALA A 80 14.40 16.20 -0.53
C ALA A 80 13.82 16.20 0.90
N PRO A 81 13.58 17.39 1.49
CA PRO A 81 12.77 17.49 2.69
C PRO A 81 11.39 16.85 2.43
N GLY A 82 10.99 15.90 3.27
CA GLY A 82 9.73 15.18 3.10
C GLY A 82 9.78 13.92 2.22
N GLN A 83 10.97 13.50 1.73
CA GLN A 83 11.13 12.25 0.97
C GLN A 83 10.49 11.04 1.68
N ARG A 84 10.69 10.93 3.00
CA ARG A 84 10.06 9.87 3.81
C ARG A 84 8.54 9.96 3.87
N GLN A 85 7.99 11.17 3.92
CA GLN A 85 6.54 11.38 3.93
C GLN A 85 5.93 10.97 2.59
N ALA A 86 6.57 11.33 1.47
CA ALA A 86 6.12 10.91 0.14
C ALA A 86 6.19 9.38 -0.03
N LEU A 87 7.25 8.74 0.47
CA LEU A 87 7.36 7.28 0.47
C LEU A 87 6.27 6.62 1.34
N ASN A 88 6.05 7.10 2.57
CA ASN A 88 4.99 6.60 3.44
C ASN A 88 3.61 6.76 2.78
N LYS A 89 3.38 7.89 2.11
CA LYS A 89 2.15 8.14 1.34
C LYS A 89 1.99 7.12 0.21
N MET A 90 3.04 6.81 -0.55
CA MET A 90 3.02 5.76 -1.56
C MET A 90 2.64 4.41 -0.96
N ILE A 91 3.26 4.03 0.16
CA ILE A 91 3.00 2.75 0.81
C ILE A 91 1.57 2.66 1.33
N VAL A 92 1.10 3.69 2.05
CA VAL A 92 -0.18 3.67 2.75
C VAL A 92 -1.35 3.92 1.81
N ASP A 93 -1.26 4.94 0.95
CA ASP A 93 -2.39 5.39 0.15
C ASP A 93 -2.48 4.71 -1.21
N ILE A 94 -1.37 4.16 -1.71
CA ILE A 94 -1.29 3.54 -3.04
C ILE A 94 -1.12 2.02 -2.92
N TYR A 95 -0.09 1.53 -2.21
CA TYR A 95 0.21 0.10 -2.16
C TYR A 95 -0.74 -0.69 -1.26
N ALA A 96 -0.96 -0.26 -0.01
CA ALA A 96 -1.72 -1.03 0.97
C ALA A 96 -3.12 -1.47 0.47
N PRO A 97 -3.94 -0.59 -0.14
CA PRO A 97 -5.25 -0.96 -0.67
C PRO A 97 -5.21 -1.93 -1.85
N CYS A 98 -4.04 -2.07 -2.49
CA CYS A 98 -3.81 -2.95 -3.63
C CYS A 98 -3.18 -4.29 -3.22
N MET A 99 -2.99 -4.52 -1.92
CA MET A 99 -2.34 -5.74 -1.41
C MET A 99 -3.24 -6.97 -1.38
N ASP A 100 -4.52 -6.88 -1.78
CA ASP A 100 -5.47 -7.99 -1.78
C ASP A 100 -4.93 -9.22 -2.51
N ALA A 101 -4.69 -9.10 -3.82
CA ALA A 101 -4.21 -10.20 -4.66
C ALA A 101 -2.87 -10.80 -4.18
N PRO A 102 -1.79 -10.02 -4.00
CA PRO A 102 -0.51 -10.58 -3.54
C PRO A 102 -0.61 -11.21 -2.15
N THR A 103 -1.31 -10.59 -1.19
CA THR A 103 -1.45 -11.16 0.16
C THR A 103 -2.27 -12.44 0.12
N ARG A 104 -3.39 -12.44 -0.60
CA ARG A 104 -4.23 -13.62 -0.80
C ARG A 104 -3.42 -14.78 -1.38
N GLU A 105 -2.67 -14.55 -2.45
CA GLU A 105 -1.86 -15.60 -3.07
C GLU A 105 -0.80 -16.13 -2.12
N TYR A 106 -0.07 -15.24 -1.44
CA TYR A 106 0.95 -15.63 -0.47
C TYR A 106 0.38 -16.51 0.63
N HIS A 107 -0.72 -16.09 1.28
CA HIS A 107 -1.33 -16.86 2.35
C HIS A 107 -1.97 -18.16 1.87
N PHE A 108 -2.52 -18.20 0.65
CA PHE A 108 -2.96 -19.45 0.05
C PHE A 108 -1.81 -20.43 -0.12
N GLY A 109 -0.68 -19.97 -0.67
CA GLY A 109 0.53 -20.78 -0.86
C GLY A 109 1.10 -21.29 0.46
N GLN A 110 1.25 -20.42 1.46
CA GLN A 110 1.74 -20.79 2.79
C GLN A 110 0.80 -21.80 3.48
N CYS A 111 -0.51 -21.62 3.35
CA CYS A 111 -1.50 -22.54 3.89
C CYS A 111 -1.40 -23.92 3.22
N MET A 112 -1.33 -23.98 1.89
CA MET A 112 -1.22 -25.23 1.14
C MET A 112 0.10 -25.97 1.41
N ALA A 113 1.18 -25.24 1.69
CA ALA A 113 2.48 -25.81 2.01
C ALA A 113 2.57 -26.32 3.47
N ASN A 114 1.65 -25.93 4.35
CA ASN A 114 1.67 -26.33 5.75
C ASN A 114 1.05 -27.74 5.93
N PRO A 115 1.84 -28.76 6.31
CA PRO A 115 1.34 -30.13 6.46
C PRO A 115 0.26 -30.28 7.55
N GLN A 116 0.22 -29.37 8.53
CA GLN A 116 -0.81 -29.40 9.58
C GLN A 116 -2.21 -29.10 9.02
N VAL A 117 -2.31 -28.35 7.92
CA VAL A 117 -3.60 -28.03 7.28
C VAL A 117 -4.27 -29.29 6.75
N ALA A 118 -3.49 -30.23 6.21
CA ALA A 118 -4.02 -31.52 5.74
C ALA A 118 -4.61 -32.38 6.87
N ALA A 119 -4.18 -32.18 8.12
CA ALA A 119 -4.75 -32.85 9.28
C ALA A 119 -6.06 -32.22 9.77
N LEU A 120 -6.37 -30.99 9.36
CA LEU A 120 -7.56 -30.25 9.81
C LEU A 120 -8.80 -30.48 8.95
N THR A 121 -8.63 -30.92 7.70
CA THR A 121 -9.73 -31.05 6.74
C THR A 121 -9.42 -32.06 5.63
N PRO A 122 -10.41 -32.79 5.10
CA PRO A 122 -10.25 -33.58 3.88
C PRO A 122 -10.11 -32.72 2.61
N ASN A 123 -10.39 -31.40 2.66
CA ASN A 123 -10.25 -30.50 1.52
C ASN A 123 -9.38 -29.26 1.85
N PRO A 124 -8.04 -29.40 1.89
CA PRO A 124 -7.12 -28.32 2.22
C PRO A 124 -7.24 -27.12 1.29
N GLN A 125 -7.50 -27.36 0.00
CA GLN A 125 -7.63 -26.30 -1.00
C GLN A 125 -8.78 -25.35 -0.66
N GLN A 126 -9.96 -25.88 -0.33
CA GLN A 126 -11.11 -25.05 0.03
C GLN A 126 -10.87 -24.27 1.33
N LEU A 127 -10.26 -24.91 2.32
CA LEU A 127 -9.89 -24.25 3.58
C LEU A 127 -8.92 -23.09 3.35
N CYS A 128 -7.83 -23.33 2.61
CA CYS A 128 -6.82 -22.33 2.31
C CYS A 128 -7.38 -21.19 1.46
N GLN A 129 -8.26 -21.49 0.50
CA GLN A 129 -8.93 -20.46 -0.29
C GLN A 129 -9.81 -19.57 0.58
N CYS A 130 -10.63 -20.16 1.46
CA CYS A 130 -11.46 -19.40 2.40
C CYS A 130 -10.63 -18.46 3.30
N ALA A 131 -9.53 -18.97 3.87
CA ALA A 131 -8.68 -18.18 4.74
C ALA A 131 -7.96 -17.07 3.97
N ALA A 132 -7.39 -17.38 2.81
CA ALA A 132 -6.70 -16.42 1.95
C ALA A 132 -7.64 -15.31 1.47
N ASP A 133 -8.87 -15.63 1.06
CA ASP A 133 -9.88 -14.66 0.62
C ASP A 133 -10.28 -13.70 1.77
N ALA A 134 -10.29 -14.17 3.02
CA ALA A 134 -10.54 -13.33 4.18
C ALA A 134 -9.36 -12.39 4.46
N ILE A 135 -8.13 -12.88 4.34
CA ILE A 135 -6.91 -12.10 4.57
C ILE A 135 -6.71 -11.02 3.50
N GLY A 136 -6.91 -11.36 2.22
CA GLY A 136 -6.82 -10.39 1.12
C GLY A 136 -7.79 -9.22 1.30
N ARG A 137 -9.07 -9.50 1.60
CA ARG A 137 -10.08 -8.48 1.90
C ARG A 137 -9.75 -7.65 3.13
N TYR A 138 -9.19 -8.27 4.17
CA TYR A 138 -8.74 -7.55 5.35
C TYR A 138 -7.65 -6.55 4.99
N MET A 139 -6.65 -6.94 4.18
CA MET A 139 -5.59 -6.04 3.73
C MET A 139 -6.12 -4.91 2.85
N GLN A 140 -7.09 -5.19 1.97
CA GLN A 140 -7.71 -4.15 1.14
C GLN A 140 -8.34 -3.03 1.99
N THR A 141 -8.93 -3.39 3.13
CA THR A 141 -9.70 -2.46 3.97
C THR A 141 -8.85 -1.84 5.08
N ASN A 142 -8.02 -2.64 5.75
CA ASN A 142 -7.28 -2.27 6.95
C ASN A 142 -5.79 -2.04 6.68
N GLY A 143 -5.30 -2.42 5.49
CA GLY A 143 -3.91 -2.29 5.08
C GLY A 143 -3.34 -0.89 5.29
N PRO A 144 -4.04 0.21 4.92
CA PRO A 144 -3.53 1.56 5.15
C PRO A 144 -3.20 1.84 6.62
N MET A 145 -4.13 1.51 7.53
CA MET A 145 -3.95 1.72 8.97
C MET A 145 -2.81 0.84 9.51
N LEU A 146 -2.76 -0.42 9.09
CA LEU A 146 -1.73 -1.36 9.52
C LEU A 146 -0.33 -0.94 9.06
N PHE A 147 -0.19 -0.53 7.80
CA PHE A 147 1.08 -0.01 7.28
C PHE A 147 1.44 1.33 7.92
N GLN A 148 0.48 2.21 8.21
CA GLN A 148 0.77 3.44 8.92
C GLN A 148 1.34 3.16 10.32
N ASP A 149 0.76 2.22 11.06
CA ASP A 149 1.27 1.78 12.37
C ASP A 149 2.67 1.16 12.24
N ILE A 150 2.88 0.23 11.30
CA ILE A 150 4.19 -0.40 11.03
C ILE A 150 5.26 0.65 10.71
N LEU A 151 4.97 1.62 9.84
CA LEU A 151 5.90 2.66 9.42
C LEU A 151 6.20 3.65 10.55
N SER A 152 5.25 3.88 11.46
CA SER A 152 5.47 4.73 12.64
C SER A 152 6.46 4.10 13.64
N LYS A 153 6.43 2.77 13.75
CA LYS A 153 7.34 1.98 14.61
C LYS A 153 8.69 1.72 13.95
N ASN A 154 8.74 1.72 12.61
CA ASN A 154 9.92 1.40 11.81
C ASN A 154 10.19 2.48 10.76
N PRO A 155 10.70 3.66 11.15
CA PRO A 155 10.77 4.83 10.26
C PRO A 155 11.72 4.67 9.07
N THR A 156 12.60 3.66 9.07
CA THR A 156 13.57 3.40 8.00
C THR A 156 13.15 2.30 7.03
N ILE A 157 12.04 1.59 7.27
CA ILE A 157 11.64 0.46 6.43
C ILE A 157 11.13 0.93 5.07
N VAL A 158 11.59 0.31 3.99
CA VAL A 158 11.18 0.66 2.62
C VAL A 158 10.15 -0.33 2.06
N ASP A 159 10.28 -1.61 2.44
CA ASP A 159 9.29 -2.66 2.17
C ASP A 159 8.65 -3.09 3.51
N PRO A 160 7.37 -2.76 3.77
CA PRO A 160 6.71 -3.10 5.03
C PRO A 160 6.25 -4.56 5.10
N MET A 161 6.43 -5.38 4.06
CA MET A 161 5.84 -6.72 3.99
C MET A 161 6.41 -7.67 5.05
N ASP A 162 7.72 -7.65 5.29
CA ASP A 162 8.32 -8.50 6.32
C ASP A 162 7.82 -8.10 7.72
N ALA A 163 7.69 -6.78 7.96
CA ALA A 163 7.15 -6.26 9.21
C ALA A 163 5.67 -6.65 9.38
N LEU A 164 4.87 -6.59 8.31
CA LEU A 164 3.48 -7.05 8.29
C LEU A 164 3.35 -8.51 8.71
N TYR A 165 4.16 -9.39 8.12
CA TYR A 165 4.07 -10.82 8.42
C TYR A 165 4.55 -11.17 9.83
N SER A 166 5.34 -10.29 10.46
CA SER A 166 5.73 -10.39 11.87
C SER A 166 4.78 -9.68 12.84
N ASP A 167 3.79 -8.92 12.34
CA ASP A 167 2.89 -8.15 13.18
C ASP A 167 1.94 -9.06 13.98
N PRO A 168 1.92 -8.97 15.33
CA PRO A 168 1.11 -9.87 16.15
C PRO A 168 -0.39 -9.77 15.88
N GLN A 169 -0.92 -8.57 15.59
CA GLN A 169 -2.35 -8.39 15.34
C GLN A 169 -2.74 -9.03 14.01
N PHE A 170 -1.91 -8.85 12.99
CA PHE A 170 -2.10 -9.47 11.69
C PHE A 170 -2.01 -11.01 11.76
N GLN A 171 -0.99 -11.54 12.47
CA GLN A 171 -0.86 -12.98 12.67
C GLN A 171 -2.06 -13.57 13.43
N GLN A 172 -2.53 -12.89 14.48
CA GLN A 172 -3.71 -13.32 15.23
C GLN A 172 -4.95 -13.33 14.34
N PHE A 173 -5.14 -12.31 13.51
CA PHE A 173 -6.23 -12.26 12.54
C PHE A 173 -6.15 -13.44 11.56
N ALA A 174 -4.99 -13.66 10.92
CA ALA A 174 -4.79 -14.73 9.94
C ALA A 174 -5.08 -16.12 10.54
N ASN A 175 -4.58 -16.39 11.74
CA ASN A 175 -4.83 -17.65 12.46
C ASN A 175 -6.32 -17.81 12.81
N THR A 176 -6.98 -16.73 13.22
CA THR A 176 -8.42 -16.76 13.51
C THR A 176 -9.23 -17.09 12.27
N GLN A 177 -8.90 -16.52 11.10
CA GLN A 177 -9.60 -16.79 9.85
C GLN A 177 -9.45 -18.25 9.41
N LEU A 178 -8.24 -18.82 9.53
CA LEU A 178 -8.02 -20.23 9.24
C LEU A 178 -8.96 -21.11 10.08
N MET A 179 -9.01 -20.90 11.39
CA MET A 179 -9.87 -21.68 12.29
C MET A 179 -11.37 -21.44 12.07
N GLN A 180 -11.78 -20.25 11.63
CA GLN A 180 -13.17 -19.99 11.25
C GLN A 180 -13.55 -20.76 9.98
N CYS A 181 -12.64 -20.87 9.02
CA CYS A 181 -12.87 -21.60 7.77
C CYS A 181 -12.90 -23.12 7.97
N VAL A 182 -12.20 -23.68 8.98
CA VAL A 182 -12.31 -25.10 9.35
C VAL A 182 -13.74 -25.47 9.79
N LYS A 183 -14.47 -24.53 10.40
CA LYS A 183 -15.81 -24.76 10.95
C LYS A 183 -16.95 -24.61 9.93
N ARG A 184 -16.63 -24.26 8.68
CA ARG A 184 -17.61 -24.09 7.60
C ARG A 184 -17.79 -25.38 6.83
#